data_AF-A0A6L2ZS61-F1
#
_entry.id   AF-A0A6L2ZS61-F1
#
_cell.length_a   1.000
_cell.length_b   1.000
_cell.length_c   1.000
_cell.angle_alpha   90.00
_cell.angle_beta   90.00
_cell.angle_gamma   90.00
#
_symmetry.space_group_name_H-M   'P 1'
#
loop_
_entity.id
_entity.type
_entity.pdbx_description
1 polymer ?
#
loop_
_entity_poly.entity_id
_entity_poly.type
_entity_poly.pdbx_seq_one_letter_code
_entity_poly.pdbx_strand_id
1 'polypeptide(L)'
;MTPQEHIQRNKYGYNFWVMLLASGLALCALGLVLRNILGAKNYNMRIDRAQFDAIQQGKQELIIASLPQGSKKYRLKDKVTLIAAEALESNKQQYFAKSEGQEWQSVNKSKEAEKQKVKITHIIDADEFNKPDRYLENTTYSNFKKAADQLLQERLNTKRLPENCILIKVKVKE
;
A
#
# COMPACT_ATOMS: atom_id res chain seq x y z
N MET A 1 54.76 21.14 32.47
CA MET A 1 53.60 20.71 31.66
C MET A 1 54.00 20.78 30.20
N THR A 2 54.13 19.63 29.55
CA THR A 2 54.67 19.53 28.19
C THR A 2 53.53 19.64 27.15
N PRO A 3 53.76 20.32 26.01
CA PRO A 3 52.73 20.59 25.00
C PRO A 3 52.12 19.34 24.34
N GLN A 4 52.72 18.16 24.51
CA GLN A 4 52.19 16.88 24.02
C GLN A 4 50.94 16.40 24.78
N GLU A 5 50.77 16.74 26.07
CA GLU A 5 49.59 16.35 26.86
C GLU A 5 48.32 17.10 26.42
N HIS A 6 48.45 18.35 25.99
CA HIS A 6 47.33 19.16 25.50
C HIS A 6 46.76 18.66 24.16
N ILE A 7 47.63 18.16 23.27
CA ILE A 7 47.21 17.65 21.96
C ILE A 7 46.48 16.31 22.11
N GLN A 8 46.91 15.45 23.04
CA GLN A 8 46.20 14.19 23.33
C GLN A 8 44.84 14.45 23.97
N ARG A 9 44.72 15.34 24.96
CA ARG A 9 43.43 15.65 25.62
C ARG A 9 42.35 16.14 24.64
N ASN A 10 42.70 16.99 23.68
CA ASN A 10 41.77 17.47 22.66
C ASN A 10 41.39 16.40 21.63
N LYS A 11 42.31 15.49 21.28
CA LYS A 11 42.06 14.42 20.31
C LYS A 11 41.09 13.37 20.87
N TYR A 12 41.21 13.01 22.14
CA TYR A 12 40.31 12.04 22.79
C TYR A 12 38.97 12.65 23.22
N GLY A 13 38.96 13.91 23.69
CA GLY A 13 37.73 14.62 24.06
C GLY A 13 36.82 14.88 22.86
N TYR A 14 37.38 15.33 21.74
CA TYR A 14 36.61 15.53 20.50
C TYR A 14 36.05 14.21 19.96
N ASN A 15 36.87 13.14 19.95
CA ASN A 15 36.42 11.82 19.51
C ASN A 15 35.31 11.25 20.42
N PHE A 16 35.35 11.51 21.73
CA PHE A 16 34.28 11.08 22.64
C PHE A 16 32.94 11.74 22.32
N TRP A 17 32.90 13.07 22.14
CA TRP A 17 31.67 13.78 21.80
C TRP A 17 31.12 13.40 20.43
N VAL A 18 31.99 13.20 19.44
CA VAL A 18 31.60 12.70 18.12
C VAL A 18 31.02 11.28 18.21
N MET A 19 31.63 10.41 19.02
CA MET A 19 31.15 9.05 19.22
C MET A 19 29.80 9.03 19.96
N LEU A 20 29.60 9.92 20.92
CA LEU A 20 28.34 10.07 21.66
C LEU A 20 27.21 10.62 20.78
N LEU A 21 27.50 11.60 19.92
CA LEU A 21 26.59 12.09 18.88
C LEU A 21 26.24 10.98 17.86
N ALA A 22 27.23 10.20 17.43
CA ALA A 22 27.02 9.08 16.51
C ALA A 22 26.14 8.00 17.14
N SER A 23 26.34 7.67 18.42
CA SER A 23 25.46 6.75 19.16
C SER A 23 24.04 7.30 19.32
N GLY A 24 23.89 8.60 19.60
CA GLY A 24 22.58 9.26 19.65
C GLY A 24 21.85 9.20 18.31
N LEU A 25 22.53 9.52 17.21
CA LEU A 25 22.00 9.42 15.85
C LEU A 25 21.64 7.97 15.48
N ALA A 26 22.46 7.00 15.88
CA ALA A 26 22.18 5.59 15.66
C ALA A 26 20.91 5.14 16.41
N LEU A 27 20.70 5.59 17.64
CA LEU A 27 19.47 5.33 18.41
C LEU A 27 18.25 5.99 17.77
N CYS A 28 18.37 7.23 17.29
CA CYS A 28 17.28 7.89 16.55
C CYS A 28 16.95 7.15 15.24
N ALA A 29 17.96 6.73 14.48
CA ALA A 29 17.78 5.92 13.27
C ALA A 29 17.10 4.59 13.58
N LEU A 30 17.52 3.90 14.65
CA LEU A 30 16.88 2.67 15.13
C LEU A 30 15.41 2.90 15.50
N GLY A 31 15.11 4.02 16.18
CA GLY A 31 13.74 4.42 16.52
C GLY A 31 12.86 4.66 15.29
N LEU A 32 13.40 5.29 14.24
CA LEU A 32 12.70 5.48 12.97
C LEU A 32 12.45 4.15 12.24
N VAL A 33 13.44 3.25 12.24
CA VAL A 33 13.30 1.89 11.66
C VAL A 33 12.22 1.11 12.41
N LEU A 34 12.27 1.08 13.74
CA LEU A 34 11.27 0.43 14.59
C LEU A 34 9.86 0.98 14.37
N ARG A 35 9.70 2.31 14.32
CA ARG A 35 8.41 2.95 14.03
C ARG A 35 7.87 2.60 12.63
N ASN A 36 8.77 2.40 11.66
CA ASN A 36 8.37 1.95 10.33
C ASN A 36 7.90 0.50 10.33
N ILE A 37 8.60 -0.40 11.04
CA ILE A 37 8.28 -1.83 11.12
C ILE A 37 7.02 -2.07 11.96
N LEU A 38 6.96 -1.52 13.17
CA LEU A 38 5.88 -1.77 14.15
C LEU A 38 4.55 -1.13 13.76
N GLY A 39 4.57 -0.13 12.89
CA GLY A 39 3.36 0.59 12.47
C GLY A 39 2.68 0.05 11.22
N ALA A 40 3.18 -1.03 10.60
CA ALA A 40 2.60 -1.61 9.40
C ALA A 40 1.41 -2.50 9.75
N LYS A 41 0.24 -2.23 9.15
CA LYS A 41 -0.96 -3.05 9.33
C LYS A 41 -1.10 -4.07 8.19
N ASN A 42 -1.70 -5.21 8.50
CA ASN A 42 -2.08 -6.22 7.51
C ASN A 42 -3.57 -6.09 7.22
N TYR A 43 -3.91 -5.92 5.94
CA TYR A 43 -5.29 -5.83 5.47
C TYR A 43 -5.63 -7.01 4.57
N ASN A 44 -6.78 -7.61 4.83
CA ASN A 44 -7.39 -8.58 3.93
C ASN A 44 -8.44 -7.85 3.10
N MET A 45 -8.19 -7.68 1.80
CA MET A 45 -9.15 -7.10 0.87
C MET A 45 -9.80 -8.22 0.07
N ARG A 46 -11.11 -8.12 -0.07
CA ARG A 46 -11.90 -9.04 -0.88
C ARG A 46 -12.13 -8.38 -2.24
N ILE A 47 -11.77 -9.08 -3.30
CA ILE A 47 -11.93 -8.63 -4.68
C ILE A 47 -12.53 -9.76 -5.50
N ASP A 48 -13.28 -9.43 -6.54
CA ASP A 48 -13.85 -10.43 -7.42
C ASP A 48 -12.78 -11.17 -8.24
N ARG A 49 -13.17 -12.30 -8.83
CA ARG A 49 -12.27 -13.18 -9.58
C ARG A 49 -11.64 -12.49 -10.79
N ALA A 50 -12.40 -11.68 -11.52
CA ALA A 50 -11.91 -11.02 -12.73
C ALA A 50 -10.83 -9.98 -12.39
N GLN A 51 -11.05 -9.18 -11.34
CA GLN A 51 -10.03 -8.26 -10.84
C GLN A 51 -8.82 -9.00 -10.27
N PHE A 52 -9.05 -10.12 -9.57
CA PHE A 52 -7.98 -10.95 -9.02
C PHE A 52 -7.06 -11.47 -10.13
N ASP A 53 -7.62 -12.12 -11.16
CA ASP A 53 -6.88 -12.62 -12.32
C ASP A 53 -6.17 -11.47 -13.06
N ALA A 54 -6.84 -10.33 -13.27
CA ALA A 54 -6.25 -9.18 -13.96
C ALA A 54 -5.04 -8.60 -13.21
N ILE A 55 -5.09 -8.55 -11.88
CA ILE A 55 -3.96 -8.11 -11.04
C ILE A 55 -2.85 -9.14 -11.03
N GLN A 56 -3.19 -10.42 -10.89
CA GLN A 56 -2.22 -11.51 -10.88
C GLN A 56 -1.44 -11.59 -12.20
N GLN A 57 -2.10 -11.34 -13.33
CA GLN A 57 -1.50 -11.28 -14.67
C GLN A 57 -0.79 -9.94 -14.99
N GLY A 58 -0.81 -8.96 -14.07
CA GLY A 58 -0.22 -7.64 -14.28
C GLY A 58 -0.96 -6.75 -15.29
N LYS A 59 -2.18 -7.14 -15.71
CA LYS A 59 -3.02 -6.34 -16.61
C LYS A 59 -3.68 -5.16 -15.90
N GLN A 60 -3.88 -5.27 -14.59
CA GLN A 60 -4.48 -4.25 -13.75
C GLN A 60 -3.64 -4.00 -12.49
N GLU A 61 -3.47 -2.74 -12.11
CA GLU A 61 -2.73 -2.35 -10.90
C GLU A 61 -3.58 -1.55 -9.91
N LEU A 62 -4.82 -1.21 -10.26
CA LEU A 62 -5.68 -0.32 -9.47
C LEU A 62 -6.82 -1.08 -8.79
N ILE A 63 -7.09 -0.72 -7.54
CA ILE A 63 -8.20 -1.25 -6.75
C ILE A 63 -9.00 -0.09 -6.18
N ILE A 64 -10.33 -0.15 -6.30
CA ILE A 64 -11.24 0.73 -5.59
C ILE A 64 -11.52 0.11 -4.22
N ALA A 65 -11.18 0.81 -3.15
CA ALA A 65 -11.35 0.33 -1.79
C ALA A 65 -12.21 1.29 -0.97
N SER A 66 -12.98 0.75 -0.02
CA SER A 66 -13.80 1.56 0.87
C SER A 66 -12.95 2.27 1.94
N LEU A 67 -13.19 3.58 2.05
CA LEU A 67 -12.63 4.47 3.06
C LEU A 67 -13.77 5.04 3.93
N PRO A 68 -13.94 4.57 5.17
CA PRO A 68 -14.85 5.19 6.12
C PRO A 68 -14.48 6.66 6.35
N GLN A 69 -15.48 7.54 6.41
CA GLN A 69 -15.28 8.97 6.69
C GLN A 69 -14.43 9.17 7.95
N GLY A 70 -13.46 10.09 7.86
CA GLY A 70 -12.55 10.43 8.98
C GLY A 70 -11.40 9.44 9.22
N SER A 71 -11.24 8.40 8.39
CA SER A 71 -10.17 7.41 8.58
C SER A 71 -9.04 7.55 7.56
N LYS A 72 -7.77 7.58 8.03
CA LYS A 72 -6.60 7.27 7.19
C LYS A 72 -6.33 5.78 7.25
N LYS A 73 -7.24 5.00 6.64
CA LYS A 73 -7.27 3.54 6.77
C LYS A 73 -6.02 2.87 6.15
N TYR A 74 -5.56 3.32 4.99
CA TYR A 74 -4.46 2.68 4.27
C TYR A 74 -3.21 3.56 4.20
N ARG A 75 -2.03 2.94 4.30
CA ARG A 75 -0.72 3.61 4.20
C ARG A 75 0.20 2.80 3.28
N LEU A 76 1.17 3.45 2.65
CA LEU A 76 2.12 2.80 1.73
C LEU A 76 2.93 1.65 2.35
N LYS A 77 3.15 1.68 3.66
CA LYS A 77 3.87 0.63 4.40
C LYS A 77 3.00 -0.56 4.79
N ASP A 78 1.68 -0.46 4.62
CA ASP A 78 0.76 -1.53 4.97
C ASP A 78 0.86 -2.68 3.97
N LYS A 79 0.56 -3.88 4.45
CA LYS A 79 0.54 -5.10 3.64
C LYS A 79 -0.90 -5.44 3.30
N VAL A 80 -1.17 -5.69 2.03
CA VAL A 80 -2.50 -6.09 1.57
C VAL A 80 -2.43 -7.52 1.06
N THR A 81 -3.35 -8.35 1.52
CA THR A 81 -3.63 -9.66 0.95
C THR A 81 -4.98 -9.59 0.26
N LEU A 82 -4.96 -9.74 -1.06
CA LEU A 82 -6.15 -9.86 -1.89
C LEU A 82 -6.70 -11.27 -1.71
N ILE A 83 -8.02 -11.39 -1.56
CA ILE A 83 -8.75 -12.64 -1.41
C ILE A 83 -9.82 -12.67 -2.49
N ALA A 84 -9.83 -13.71 -3.32
CA ALA A 84 -10.85 -13.89 -4.35
C ALA A 84 -12.21 -14.19 -3.69
N ALA A 85 -13.10 -13.20 -3.71
CA ALA A 85 -14.43 -13.29 -3.15
C ALA A 85 -15.41 -12.34 -3.84
N GLU A 86 -16.62 -12.81 -4.09
CA GLU A 86 -17.71 -12.03 -4.66
C GLU A 86 -18.81 -11.83 -3.62
N ALA A 87 -19.46 -10.66 -3.67
CA ALA A 87 -20.63 -10.40 -2.85
C ALA A 87 -21.83 -11.16 -3.45
N LEU A 88 -22.50 -11.96 -2.61
CA LEU A 88 -23.81 -12.54 -2.89
C LEU A 88 -24.90 -11.64 -2.29
N GLU A 89 -26.15 -12.05 -2.43
CA GLU A 89 -27.29 -11.40 -1.79
C GLU A 89 -27.15 -11.39 -0.25
N SER A 90 -27.64 -10.30 0.35
CA SER A 90 -27.90 -10.20 1.80
C SER A 90 -26.70 -10.56 2.69
N ASN A 91 -25.58 -9.87 2.52
CA ASN A 91 -24.34 -10.00 3.31
C ASN A 91 -23.59 -11.34 3.20
N LYS A 92 -24.01 -12.25 2.32
CA LYS A 92 -23.24 -13.46 2.04
C LYS A 92 -22.11 -13.15 1.06
N GLN A 93 -21.01 -13.88 1.20
CA GLN A 93 -19.85 -13.78 0.31
C GLN A 93 -19.51 -15.17 -0.18
N GLN A 94 -19.31 -15.30 -1.49
CA GLN A 94 -18.79 -16.51 -2.09
C GLN A 94 -17.28 -16.37 -2.22
N TYR A 95 -16.53 -17.30 -1.65
CA TYR A 95 -15.09 -17.37 -1.83
C TYR A 95 -14.75 -18.29 -2.99
N PHE A 96 -13.60 -18.04 -3.62
CA PHE A 96 -13.14 -18.82 -4.76
C PHE A 96 -11.68 -19.22 -4.61
N ALA A 97 -11.36 -20.40 -5.13
CA ALA A 97 -10.01 -20.94 -5.20
C ALA A 97 -9.71 -21.36 -6.65
N LYS A 98 -8.44 -21.28 -7.04
CA LYS A 98 -7.99 -21.69 -8.37
C LYS A 98 -6.72 -22.51 -8.23
N SER A 99 -6.84 -23.83 -8.36
CA SER A 99 -5.67 -24.69 -8.49
C SER A 99 -4.98 -24.39 -9.82
N GLU A 100 -3.66 -24.46 -9.87
CA GLU A 100 -2.84 -24.07 -11.04
C GLU A 100 -3.41 -24.61 -12.36
N GLY A 101 -3.81 -23.69 -13.25
CA GLY A 101 -4.31 -24.01 -14.60
C GLY A 101 -5.80 -24.42 -14.69
N GLN A 102 -6.55 -24.43 -13.59
CA GLN A 102 -7.97 -24.83 -13.57
C GLN A 102 -8.94 -23.65 -13.52
N GLU A 103 -10.22 -23.95 -13.77
CA GLU A 103 -11.33 -23.01 -13.59
C GLU A 103 -11.54 -22.64 -12.12
N TRP A 104 -12.16 -21.49 -11.88
CA TRP A 104 -12.49 -21.02 -10.54
C TRP A 104 -13.51 -21.93 -9.86
N GLN A 105 -13.16 -22.44 -8.67
CA GLN A 105 -14.05 -23.26 -7.86
C GLN A 105 -14.55 -22.47 -6.65
N SER A 106 -15.85 -22.59 -6.35
CA SER A 106 -16.45 -22.01 -5.16
C SER A 106 -16.00 -22.76 -3.91
N VAL A 107 -15.48 -22.04 -2.92
CA VAL A 107 -15.10 -22.59 -1.61
C VAL A 107 -15.88 -21.94 -0.49
N ASN A 108 -16.13 -22.68 0.58
CA ASN A 108 -16.98 -22.22 1.68
C ASN A 108 -16.24 -21.36 2.71
N LYS A 109 -14.90 -21.45 2.76
CA LYS A 109 -14.08 -20.76 3.77
C LYS A 109 -13.06 -19.84 3.13
N SER A 110 -12.88 -18.66 3.72
CA SER A 110 -11.83 -17.71 3.32
C SER A 110 -10.40 -18.24 3.49
N LYS A 111 -10.21 -19.28 4.32
CA LYS A 111 -8.91 -19.93 4.49
C LYS A 111 -8.49 -20.69 3.23
N GLU A 112 -9.46 -21.27 2.53
CA GLU A 112 -9.31 -22.07 1.31
C GLU A 112 -9.34 -21.22 0.04
N ALA A 113 -9.74 -19.94 0.15
CA ALA A 113 -9.79 -19.00 -0.95
C ALA A 113 -8.40 -18.66 -1.47
N GLU A 114 -8.33 -18.33 -2.77
CA GLU A 114 -7.13 -17.86 -3.44
C GLU A 114 -6.66 -16.53 -2.84
N LYS A 115 -5.35 -16.42 -2.59
CA LYS A 115 -4.77 -15.26 -1.91
C LYS A 115 -3.54 -14.76 -2.63
N GLN A 116 -3.53 -13.46 -2.94
CA GLN A 116 -2.37 -12.79 -3.50
C GLN A 116 -1.88 -11.70 -2.56
N LYS A 117 -0.62 -11.78 -2.16
CA LYS A 117 0.03 -10.69 -1.42
C LYS A 117 0.44 -9.60 -2.41
N VAL A 118 0.08 -8.36 -2.09
CA VAL A 118 0.41 -7.19 -2.90
C VAL A 118 0.97 -6.08 -2.02
N LYS A 119 1.79 -5.21 -2.62
CA LYS A 119 2.33 -4.01 -2.01
C LYS A 119 1.58 -2.79 -2.52
N ILE A 120 1.21 -1.88 -1.63
CA ILE A 120 0.65 -0.58 -2.02
C ILE A 120 1.80 0.31 -2.53
N THR A 121 1.67 0.82 -3.74
CA THR A 121 2.64 1.73 -4.37
C THR A 121 2.13 3.17 -4.40
N HIS A 122 0.82 3.37 -4.46
CA HIS A 122 0.21 4.69 -4.50
C HIS A 122 -1.20 4.64 -3.90
N ILE A 123 -1.64 5.73 -3.27
CA ILE A 123 -2.99 5.88 -2.72
C ILE A 123 -3.49 7.26 -3.12
N ILE A 124 -4.66 7.34 -3.72
CA ILE A 124 -5.33 8.59 -4.08
C ILE A 124 -6.74 8.58 -3.48
N ASP A 125 -7.10 9.66 -2.80
CA ASP A 125 -8.45 9.85 -2.27
C ASP A 125 -9.41 10.50 -3.28
N ALA A 126 -10.70 10.51 -2.95
CA ALA A 126 -11.72 11.08 -3.83
C ALA A 126 -11.52 12.58 -4.05
N ASP A 127 -11.05 13.31 -3.04
CA ASP A 127 -10.84 14.76 -3.12
C ASP A 127 -9.69 15.09 -4.09
N GLU A 128 -8.60 14.33 -4.04
CA GLU A 128 -7.46 14.47 -4.95
C GLU A 128 -7.82 14.00 -6.36
N PHE A 129 -8.53 12.87 -6.50
CA PHE A 129 -8.89 12.31 -7.80
C PHE A 129 -9.91 13.17 -8.57
N ASN A 130 -10.94 13.67 -7.88
CA ASN A 130 -12.05 14.40 -8.50
C ASN A 130 -11.75 15.87 -8.79
N LYS A 131 -10.61 16.41 -8.31
CA LYS A 131 -10.23 17.79 -8.60
C LYS A 131 -10.00 17.99 -10.10
N PRO A 132 -10.49 19.11 -10.67
CA PRO A 132 -10.25 19.42 -12.07
C PRO A 132 -8.75 19.60 -12.30
N ASP A 133 -8.21 18.87 -13.29
CA ASP A 133 -6.80 18.90 -13.68
C ASP A 133 -6.41 20.31 -14.15
N ARG A 134 -5.88 21.14 -13.24
CA ARG A 134 -5.15 22.36 -13.63
C ARG A 134 -3.63 22.23 -13.51
N TYR A 135 -3.12 21.13 -12.94
CA TYR A 135 -1.69 21.00 -12.62
C TYR A 135 -1.06 19.61 -12.82
N LEU A 136 -1.77 18.65 -13.45
CA LEU A 136 -1.35 17.24 -13.46
C LEU A 136 -1.11 16.65 -14.87
N GLU A 137 -0.67 17.48 -15.82
CA GLU A 137 -0.17 17.04 -17.14
C GLU A 137 1.23 16.39 -17.06
N ASN A 138 1.45 15.51 -16.09
CA ASN A 138 2.56 14.57 -16.13
C ASN A 138 2.04 13.29 -16.78
N THR A 139 2.70 12.80 -17.83
CA THR A 139 2.28 11.63 -18.63
C THR A 139 1.96 10.40 -17.76
N THR A 140 2.69 10.21 -16.65
CA THR A 140 2.45 9.15 -15.66
C THR A 140 1.10 9.29 -14.95
N TYR A 141 0.68 10.51 -14.60
CA TYR A 141 -0.61 10.77 -13.97
C TYR A 141 -1.76 10.62 -14.97
N SER A 142 -1.56 11.01 -16.23
CA SER A 142 -2.56 10.81 -17.29
C SER A 142 -2.90 9.33 -17.50
N ASN A 143 -1.89 8.46 -17.55
CA ASN A 143 -2.11 7.01 -17.70
C ASN A 143 -2.80 6.40 -16.47
N PHE A 144 -2.41 6.85 -15.27
CA PHE A 144 -3.08 6.46 -14.04
C PHE A 144 -4.56 6.87 -14.07
N LYS A 145 -4.87 8.11 -14.44
CA LYS A 145 -6.22 8.66 -14.46
C LYS A 145 -7.10 7.94 -15.48
N LYS A 146 -6.59 7.67 -16.68
CA LYS A 146 -7.31 6.86 -17.69
C LYS A 146 -7.65 5.46 -17.18
N ALA A 147 -6.68 4.77 -16.56
CA ALA A 147 -6.91 3.44 -16.00
C ALA A 147 -7.92 3.47 -14.84
N ALA A 148 -7.88 4.51 -14.01
CA ALA A 148 -8.83 4.71 -12.93
C ALA A 148 -10.24 5.02 -13.45
N ASP A 149 -10.38 5.90 -14.44
CA ASP A 149 -11.65 6.26 -15.08
C ASP A 149 -12.29 5.02 -15.74
N GLN A 150 -11.49 4.22 -16.44
CA GLN A 150 -11.95 2.97 -17.04
C GLN A 150 -12.48 2.01 -15.97
N LEU A 151 -11.71 1.81 -14.89
CA LEU A 151 -12.12 0.93 -13.79
C LEU A 151 -13.40 1.43 -13.10
N LEU A 152 -13.53 2.74 -12.90
CA LEU A 152 -14.73 3.36 -12.29
C LEU A 152 -15.96 3.20 -13.19
N GLN A 153 -15.79 3.38 -14.50
CA GLN A 153 -16.86 3.21 -15.47
C GLN A 153 -17.32 1.74 -15.54
N GLU A 154 -16.37 0.79 -15.55
CA GLU A 154 -16.66 -0.65 -15.60
C GLU A 154 -17.35 -1.16 -14.32
N ARG A 155 -17.00 -0.62 -13.15
CA ARG A 155 -17.43 -1.18 -11.86
C ARG A 155 -18.57 -0.45 -11.18
N LEU A 156 -18.57 0.87 -11.29
CA LEU A 156 -19.48 1.74 -10.56
C LEU A 156 -20.33 2.59 -11.50
N ASN A 157 -20.14 2.47 -12.82
CA ASN A 157 -20.83 3.27 -13.84
C ASN A 157 -20.74 4.78 -13.56
N THR A 158 -19.58 5.24 -13.10
CA THR A 158 -19.32 6.64 -12.74
C THR A 158 -17.96 7.08 -13.24
N LYS A 159 -17.81 8.39 -13.46
CA LYS A 159 -16.53 9.05 -13.77
C LYS A 159 -15.91 9.76 -12.58
N ARG A 160 -16.62 9.78 -11.44
CA ARG A 160 -16.14 10.38 -10.18
C ARG A 160 -15.99 9.31 -9.13
N LEU A 161 -14.88 9.35 -8.41
CA LEU A 161 -14.65 8.47 -7.27
C LEU A 161 -15.58 8.90 -6.13
N PRO A 162 -16.42 8.01 -5.56
CA PRO A 162 -17.24 8.35 -4.40
C PRO A 162 -16.39 8.76 -3.20
N GLU A 163 -16.87 9.70 -2.38
CA GLU A 163 -16.13 10.25 -1.21
C GLU A 163 -15.77 9.19 -0.16
N ASN A 164 -16.54 8.10 -0.10
CA ASN A 164 -16.31 6.96 0.78
C ASN A 164 -15.38 5.89 0.17
N CYS A 165 -14.72 6.20 -0.94
CA CYS A 165 -13.82 5.31 -1.66
C CYS A 165 -12.46 5.96 -1.89
N ILE A 166 -11.46 5.11 -2.05
CA ILE A 166 -10.10 5.48 -2.46
C ILE A 166 -9.63 4.58 -3.59
N LEU A 167 -8.69 5.10 -4.37
CA LEU A 167 -7.95 4.33 -5.36
C LEU A 167 -6.61 3.91 -4.77
N ILE A 168 -6.34 2.61 -4.80
CA ILE A 168 -5.08 2.03 -4.33
C ILE A 168 -4.38 1.42 -5.53
N LYS A 169 -3.17 1.92 -5.83
CA LYS A 169 -2.27 1.26 -6.76
C LYS A 169 -1.49 0.18 -6.03
N VAL A 170 -1.53 -1.03 -6.56
CA VAL A 170 -0.88 -2.21 -6.00
C VAL A 170 0.09 -2.83 -7.00
N LYS A 171 1.13 -3.48 -6.48
CA LYS A 171 2.03 -4.34 -7.25
C LYS A 171 2.08 -5.72 -6.61
N VAL A 172 1.99 -6.77 -7.43
CA VAL A 172 2.16 -8.15 -6.98
C VAL A 172 3.56 -8.30 -6.39
N LYS A 173 3.64 -8.90 -5.21
CA LYS A 173 4.93 -9.21 -4.59
C LYS A 173 5.44 -10.51 -5.18
N GLU A 174 6.57 -10.43 -5.88
CA GLU A 174 7.39 -11.60 -6.29
C GLU A 174 7.79 -12.45 -5.08
#